data_AF-A0A4Y6URT3-F1
#
_entry.id   AF-A0A4Y6URT3-F1
#
_cell.length_a   1.000
_cell.length_b   1.000
_cell.length_c   1.000
_cell.angle_alpha   90.00
_cell.angle_beta   90.00
_cell.angle_gamma   90.00
#
_symmetry.space_group_name_H-M   'P 1'
#
loop_
_entity.id
_entity.type
_entity.pdbx_description
1 polymer ?
#
loop_
_entity_poly.entity_id
_entity_poly.type
_entity_poly.pdbx_seq_one_letter_code
_entity_poly.pdbx_strand_id
1 'polypeptide(L)'
;MKKIAIIWIGLLLVLTVGCSERRPASVYLIPEGYEGWVLIDFDQAGAPEIPLEDGKGIFKIGSDGTLDTSTPEPARGKAEDEYYWVDGQGNRSAIEDITEVIQDPSIGTRSNGKGAEGHPLPGKKLVEQFFVGSLERMEHYPNPALAPS
;
A
#
# COMPACT_ATOMS: atom_id res chain seq x y z
N MET A 1 -23.17 -54.84 16.15
CA MET A 1 -22.03 -54.21 15.45
C MET A 1 -22.57 -53.28 14.35
N LYS A 2 -22.79 -51.99 14.62
CA LYS A 2 -23.25 -51.00 13.59
C LYS A 2 -23.34 -49.53 14.07
N LYS A 3 -22.68 -49.15 15.17
CA LYS A 3 -22.76 -47.77 15.72
C LYS A 3 -21.41 -47.03 15.81
N ILE A 4 -20.32 -47.67 15.39
CA ILE A 4 -18.95 -47.13 15.56
C ILE A 4 -18.47 -46.38 14.31
N ALA A 5 -19.09 -46.60 13.14
CA ALA A 5 -18.63 -46.01 11.87
C ALA A 5 -19.03 -44.54 11.65
N ILE A 6 -19.98 -43.99 12.42
CA ILE A 6 -20.49 -42.63 12.18
C ILE A 6 -19.70 -41.57 12.98
N ILE A 7 -18.98 -41.98 14.03
CA ILE A 7 -18.23 -41.06 14.90
C ILE A 7 -16.90 -40.62 14.26
N TRP A 8 -16.40 -41.36 13.27
CA TRP A 8 -15.14 -41.02 12.58
C TRP A 8 -15.29 -40.06 11.39
N ILE A 9 -16.51 -39.83 10.90
CA ILE A 9 -16.76 -38.88 9.79
C ILE A 9 -16.99 -37.45 10.31
N GLY A 10 -17.39 -37.29 11.58
CA GLY A 10 -17.60 -35.97 12.19
C GLY A 10 -16.32 -35.23 12.61
N LEU A 11 -15.18 -35.94 12.75
CA LEU A 11 -13.93 -35.36 13.25
C LEU A 11 -13.03 -34.77 12.14
N LEU A 12 -13.33 -35.06 10.87
CA LEU A 12 -12.49 -34.63 9.73
C LEU A 12 -12.87 -33.25 9.17
N LEU A 13 -13.87 -32.56 9.73
CA LEU A 13 -14.44 -31.34 9.13
C LEU A 13 -14.08 -30.03 9.84
N VAL A 14 -13.14 -30.02 10.80
CA VAL A 14 -12.98 -28.89 11.75
C VAL A 14 -11.60 -28.21 11.71
N LEU A 15 -10.76 -28.39 10.68
CA LEU A 15 -9.42 -27.77 10.68
C LEU A 15 -8.99 -27.10 9.36
N THR A 16 -9.88 -26.32 8.74
CA THR A 16 -9.48 -25.33 7.72
C THR A 16 -9.83 -23.91 8.16
N VAL A 17 -9.48 -23.55 9.40
CA VAL A 17 -9.34 -22.14 9.75
C VAL A 17 -8.04 -21.67 9.10
N GLY A 18 -8.12 -21.24 7.86
CA GLY A 18 -7.00 -20.59 7.18
C GLY A 18 -6.56 -19.39 8.01
N CYS A 19 -5.33 -19.42 8.51
CA CYS A 19 -4.72 -18.23 9.10
C CYS A 19 -4.60 -17.18 8.00
N SER A 20 -5.49 -16.19 8.01
CA SER A 20 -5.26 -14.97 7.25
C SER A 20 -4.16 -14.20 7.97
N GLU A 21 -2.98 -14.10 7.38
CA GLU A 21 -1.96 -13.15 7.83
C GLU A 21 -2.58 -11.75 7.77
N ARG A 22 -2.65 -11.08 8.92
CA ARG A 22 -3.09 -9.69 9.04
C ARG A 22 -1.87 -8.81 9.14
N ARG A 23 -1.84 -7.72 8.39
CA ARG A 23 -0.81 -6.69 8.49
C ARG A 23 -1.37 -5.45 9.20
N PRO A 24 -0.50 -4.56 9.74
CA PRO A 24 -0.93 -3.23 10.14
C PRO A 24 -1.61 -2.50 8.98
N ALA A 25 -2.70 -1.80 9.29
CA ALA A 25 -3.38 -0.96 8.30
C ALA A 25 -2.52 0.25 7.95
N SER A 26 -2.58 0.65 6.68
CA SER A 26 -1.99 1.87 6.18
C SER A 26 -3.03 2.99 6.16
N VAL A 27 -2.62 4.20 6.50
CA VAL A 27 -3.40 5.43 6.35
C VAL A 27 -2.66 6.31 5.35
N TYR A 28 -3.20 6.48 4.16
CA TYR A 28 -2.64 7.33 3.12
C TYR A 28 -3.24 8.73 3.23
N LEU A 29 -2.36 9.71 3.46
CA LEU A 29 -2.70 11.13 3.55
C LEU A 29 -2.32 11.79 2.23
N ILE A 30 -3.33 12.01 1.38
CA ILE A 30 -3.19 12.49 0.01
C ILE A 30 -3.50 14.00 -0.01
N PRO A 31 -2.65 14.85 -0.59
CA PRO A 31 -2.95 16.28 -0.72
C PRO A 31 -4.29 16.51 -1.42
N GLU A 32 -5.13 17.38 -0.86
CA GLU A 32 -6.42 17.73 -1.46
C GLU A 32 -6.24 18.27 -2.89
N GLY A 33 -7.03 17.75 -3.83
CA GLY A 33 -6.95 18.11 -5.24
C GLY A 33 -5.83 17.43 -6.04
N TYR A 34 -5.04 16.55 -5.41
CA TYR A 34 -4.08 15.72 -6.13
C TYR A 34 -4.79 14.72 -7.06
N GLU A 35 -4.34 14.64 -8.30
CA GLU A 35 -4.74 13.63 -9.28
C GLU A 35 -3.47 13.12 -9.97
N GLY A 36 -3.27 11.81 -10.03
CA GLY A 36 -2.04 11.23 -10.55
C GLY A 36 -1.63 9.93 -9.87
N TRP A 37 -0.46 9.44 -10.25
CA TRP A 37 0.13 8.25 -9.64
C TRP A 37 0.82 8.57 -8.33
N VAL A 38 0.37 7.93 -7.26
CA VAL A 38 1.13 7.84 -6.02
C VAL A 38 2.19 6.76 -6.15
N LEU A 39 3.40 7.07 -5.72
CA LEU A 39 4.52 6.15 -5.68
C LEU A 39 5.25 6.25 -4.34
N ILE A 40 5.34 5.12 -3.65
CA ILE A 40 6.03 4.98 -2.38
C ILE A 40 7.26 4.10 -2.59
N ASP A 41 8.44 4.67 -2.41
CA ASP A 41 9.73 3.96 -2.48
C ASP A 41 10.14 3.53 -1.06
N PHE A 42 10.18 2.22 -0.83
CA PHE A 42 10.58 1.65 0.46
C PHE A 42 12.08 1.43 0.56
N ASP A 43 12.58 1.26 1.79
CA ASP A 43 13.97 0.91 2.06
C ASP A 43 14.97 1.94 1.45
N GLN A 44 14.62 3.23 1.51
CA GLN A 44 15.45 4.34 1.05
C GLN A 44 16.32 4.85 2.21
N ALA A 45 17.64 4.68 2.07
CA ALA A 45 18.58 5.10 3.09
C ALA A 45 18.55 6.63 3.27
N GLY A 46 18.39 7.09 4.51
CA GLY A 46 18.32 8.52 4.86
C GLY A 46 16.93 9.15 4.76
N ALA A 47 15.93 8.41 4.24
CA ALA A 47 14.54 8.85 4.28
C ALA A 47 13.91 8.65 5.67
N PRO A 48 12.84 9.39 6.02
CA PRO A 48 12.12 9.17 7.27
C PRO A 48 11.45 7.79 7.34
N GLU A 49 11.37 7.23 8.54
CA GLU A 49 10.56 6.04 8.82
C GLU A 49 9.07 6.43 8.87
N ILE A 50 8.18 5.54 8.40
CA ILE A 50 6.73 5.69 8.52
C ILE A 50 6.33 5.67 10.00
N PRO A 51 5.74 6.75 10.53
CA PRO A 51 5.28 6.78 11.91
C PRO A 51 4.04 5.90 12.08
N LEU A 52 3.88 5.35 13.28
CA LEU A 52 2.68 4.62 13.69
C LEU A 52 1.78 5.52 14.54
N GLU A 53 0.52 5.67 14.15
CA GLU A 53 -0.56 6.25 14.99
C GLU A 53 -1.60 5.15 15.23
N ASP A 54 -1.90 4.85 16.50
CA ASP A 54 -2.86 3.79 16.90
C ASP A 54 -2.64 2.42 16.23
N GLY A 55 -1.37 2.07 15.98
CA GLY A 55 -0.98 0.81 15.35
C GLY A 55 -1.15 0.78 13.83
N LYS A 56 -1.43 1.92 13.19
CA LYS A 56 -1.51 2.08 11.73
C LYS A 56 -0.32 2.88 11.21
N GLY A 57 0.20 2.52 10.04
CA GLY A 57 1.27 3.26 9.36
C GLY A 57 0.73 4.50 8.68
N ILE A 58 1.31 5.66 8.93
CA ILE A 58 0.83 6.94 8.40
C ILE A 58 1.70 7.40 7.24
N PHE A 59 1.19 7.24 6.03
CA PHE A 59 1.86 7.54 4.76
C PHE A 59 1.46 8.94 4.29
N LYS A 60 2.33 9.93 4.54
CA LYS A 60 2.13 11.32 4.07
C LYS A 60 2.65 11.46 2.64
N ILE A 61 1.74 11.55 1.68
CA ILE A 61 2.12 11.65 0.27
C ILE A 61 2.53 13.08 -0.05
N GLY A 62 3.66 13.23 -0.75
CA GLY A 62 4.15 14.52 -1.23
C GLY A 62 3.19 15.16 -2.23
N SER A 63 3.28 16.47 -2.42
CA SER A 63 2.46 17.21 -3.40
C SER A 63 2.67 16.75 -4.85
N ASP A 64 3.77 16.05 -5.13
CA ASP A 64 4.09 15.45 -6.43
C ASP A 64 3.63 13.98 -6.55
N GLY A 65 3.00 13.43 -5.52
CA GLY A 65 2.58 12.03 -5.45
C GLY A 65 3.63 11.07 -4.94
N THR A 66 4.81 11.53 -4.52
CA THR A 66 5.90 10.65 -4.12
C THR A 66 6.09 10.59 -2.60
N LEU A 67 6.61 9.47 -2.12
CA LEU A 67 7.05 9.28 -0.74
C LEU A 67 8.24 8.31 -0.70
N ASP A 68 9.40 8.81 -0.27
CA ASP A 68 10.55 7.98 0.08
C ASP A 68 10.49 7.63 1.57
N THR A 69 10.71 6.35 1.93
CA THR A 69 10.79 5.94 3.33
C THR A 69 11.89 4.93 3.59
N SER A 70 12.49 4.99 4.80
CA SER A 70 13.40 3.96 5.29
C SER A 70 12.68 2.73 5.86
N THR A 71 11.35 2.77 6.00
CA THR A 71 10.57 1.61 6.44
C THR A 71 10.78 0.45 5.45
N PRO A 72 10.99 -0.78 5.95
CA PRO A 72 11.14 -1.95 5.09
C PRO A 72 9.81 -2.30 4.38
N GLU A 73 9.87 -3.31 3.50
CA GLU A 73 8.69 -3.85 2.79
C GLU A 73 7.45 -3.94 3.69
N PRO A 74 6.29 -3.40 3.27
CA PRO A 74 5.06 -3.56 4.02
C PRO A 74 4.78 -5.05 4.22
N ALA A 75 4.46 -5.41 5.47
CA ALA A 75 4.16 -6.79 5.82
C ALA A 75 3.05 -7.33 4.91
N ARG A 76 3.17 -8.57 4.41
CA ARG A 76 2.11 -9.16 3.59
C ARG A 76 0.93 -9.54 4.47
N GLY A 77 -0.28 -9.40 3.94
CA GLY A 77 -1.49 -9.77 4.65
C GLY A 77 -2.68 -8.88 4.32
N LYS A 78 -3.84 -9.27 4.85
CA LYS A 78 -5.05 -8.45 4.78
C LYS A 78 -4.95 -7.29 5.77
N ALA A 79 -5.35 -6.11 5.33
CA ALA A 79 -5.55 -4.93 6.15
C ALA A 79 -6.72 -4.11 5.62
N GLU A 80 -7.24 -3.24 6.48
CA GLU A 80 -8.26 -2.25 6.17
C GLU A 80 -7.55 -0.90 6.02
N ASP A 81 -7.01 -0.64 4.84
CA ASP A 81 -6.31 0.61 4.58
C ASP A 81 -7.29 1.77 4.40
N GLU A 82 -6.86 2.95 4.81
CA GLU A 82 -7.67 4.17 4.82
C GLU A 82 -7.02 5.24 3.95
N TYR A 83 -7.86 6.02 3.26
CA TYR A 83 -7.42 7.07 2.36
C TYR A 83 -8.11 8.38 2.75
N TYR A 84 -7.32 9.43 2.91
CA TYR A 84 -7.80 10.75 3.30
C TYR A 84 -7.25 11.82 2.36
N TRP A 85 -8.10 12.78 2.02
CA TRP A 85 -7.66 14.08 1.57
C TRP A 85 -7.10 14.89 2.75
N VAL A 86 -6.02 15.62 2.52
CA VAL A 86 -5.43 16.54 3.49
C VAL A 86 -5.37 17.94 2.90
N ASP A 87 -6.05 18.89 3.56
CA ASP A 87 -6.05 20.29 3.14
C ASP A 87 -4.74 21.01 3.52
N GLY A 88 -4.59 22.27 3.10
CA GLY A 88 -3.41 23.09 3.40
C GLY A 88 -3.20 23.41 4.89
N GLN A 89 -4.17 23.11 5.76
CA GLN A 89 -4.09 23.26 7.21
C GLN A 89 -3.80 21.94 7.93
N GLY A 90 -3.79 20.81 7.20
CA GLY A 90 -3.58 19.47 7.74
C GLY A 90 -4.86 18.76 8.19
N ASN A 91 -6.04 19.30 7.89
CA ASN A 91 -7.31 18.63 8.21
C ASN A 91 -7.52 17.43 7.27
N ARG A 92 -7.98 16.32 7.83
CA ARG A 92 -8.20 15.06 7.10
C ARG A 92 -9.68 14.91 6.75
N SER A 93 -9.99 14.61 5.49
CA SER A 93 -11.33 14.24 5.01
C SER A 93 -11.28 12.85 4.39
N ALA A 94 -12.10 11.92 4.87
CA ALA A 94 -12.09 10.54 4.36
C ALA A 94 -12.51 10.50 2.88
N ILE A 95 -11.85 9.65 2.10
CA ILE A 95 -12.31 9.30 0.75
C ILE A 95 -13.34 8.18 0.91
N GLU A 96 -14.63 8.50 0.75
CA GLU A 96 -15.72 7.53 0.95
C GLU A 96 -15.83 6.53 -0.22
N ASP A 97 -15.76 7.02 -1.46
CA ASP A 97 -15.87 6.21 -2.68
C ASP A 97 -14.48 5.71 -3.15
N ILE A 98 -13.79 4.96 -2.30
CA ILE A 98 -12.41 4.49 -2.54
C ILE A 98 -12.27 3.81 -3.90
N THR A 99 -13.24 3.01 -4.33
CA THR A 99 -13.16 2.29 -5.61
C THR A 99 -13.30 3.18 -6.85
N GLU A 100 -13.84 4.38 -6.70
CA GLU A 100 -13.94 5.37 -7.77
C GLU A 100 -12.69 6.26 -7.84
N VAL A 101 -12.05 6.49 -6.69
CA VAL A 101 -10.93 7.44 -6.54
C VAL A 101 -9.57 6.75 -6.56
N ILE A 102 -9.45 5.53 -6.04
CA ILE A 102 -8.18 4.80 -5.93
C ILE A 102 -8.17 3.65 -6.92
N GLN A 103 -7.28 3.71 -7.90
CA GLN A 103 -7.19 2.75 -9.00
C GLN A 103 -5.85 2.01 -8.99
N ASP A 104 -5.87 0.77 -9.45
CA ASP A 104 -4.68 -0.09 -9.65
C ASP A 104 -3.67 -0.13 -8.48
N PRO A 105 -4.11 -0.39 -7.23
CA PRO A 105 -3.20 -0.55 -6.11
C PRO A 105 -2.32 -1.79 -6.33
N SER A 106 -1.01 -1.60 -6.32
CA SER A 106 -0.05 -2.68 -6.52
C SER A 106 1.23 -2.48 -5.74
N ILE A 107 1.82 -3.62 -5.34
CA ILE A 107 3.17 -3.68 -4.80
C ILE A 107 4.04 -4.34 -5.87
N GLY A 108 5.12 -3.66 -6.25
CA GLY A 108 5.99 -4.05 -7.34
C GLY A 108 7.44 -3.74 -7.05
N THR A 109 8.25 -3.74 -8.11
CA THR A 109 9.65 -3.33 -8.01
C THR A 109 10.04 -2.45 -9.19
N ARG A 110 10.83 -1.40 -8.94
CA ARG A 110 11.44 -0.55 -9.98
C ARG A 110 12.97 -0.58 -9.91
N SER A 111 13.62 -0.29 -11.02
CA SER A 111 15.09 -0.30 -11.15
C SER A 111 15.79 0.97 -10.65
N ASN A 112 15.05 2.04 -10.33
CA ASN A 112 15.58 3.40 -10.20
C ASN A 112 15.32 4.04 -8.82
N GLY A 113 15.53 3.32 -7.71
CA GLY A 113 15.47 3.93 -6.37
C GLY A 113 16.68 4.85 -6.11
N LYS A 114 16.48 5.97 -5.41
CA LYS A 114 17.52 6.97 -5.13
C LYS A 114 18.19 6.67 -3.78
N GLY A 115 19.51 6.48 -3.77
CA GLY A 115 20.28 6.32 -2.54
C GLY A 115 20.43 7.62 -1.76
N ALA A 116 20.96 7.53 -0.54
CA ALA A 116 21.18 8.66 0.38
C ALA A 116 21.97 9.85 -0.21
N GLU A 117 22.71 9.63 -1.31
CA GLU A 117 23.53 10.63 -2.03
C GLU A 117 22.94 10.98 -3.42
N GLY A 118 21.70 10.57 -3.71
CA GLY A 118 21.07 10.71 -5.04
C GLY A 118 21.59 9.73 -6.10
N HIS A 119 22.51 8.83 -5.77
CA HIS A 119 23.00 7.78 -6.67
C HIS A 119 21.98 6.65 -6.81
N PRO A 120 21.77 6.08 -8.01
CA PRO A 120 20.91 4.91 -8.20
C PRO A 120 21.37 3.75 -7.31
N LEU A 121 20.46 3.20 -6.50
CA LEU A 121 20.75 2.01 -5.70
C LEU A 121 20.79 0.78 -6.61
N PRO A 122 21.82 -0.09 -6.53
CA PRO A 122 21.85 -1.31 -7.31
C PRO A 122 20.75 -2.28 -6.84
N GLY A 123 19.85 -2.66 -7.75
CA GLY A 123 18.82 -3.68 -7.51
C GLY A 123 17.39 -3.20 -7.74
N LYS A 124 16.45 -4.14 -7.63
CA LYS A 124 15.02 -3.88 -7.68
C LYS A 124 14.58 -3.30 -6.33
N LYS A 125 14.10 -2.05 -6.29
CA LYS A 125 13.52 -1.46 -5.08
C LYS A 125 12.03 -1.72 -5.05
N LEU A 126 11.54 -2.15 -3.89
CA LEU A 126 10.14 -2.40 -3.68
C LEU A 126 9.40 -1.06 -3.66
N VAL A 127 8.30 -1.03 -4.40
CA VAL A 127 7.41 0.12 -4.43
C VAL A 127 6.00 -0.32 -4.15
N GLU A 128 5.24 0.59 -3.57
CA GLU A 128 3.79 0.55 -3.61
C GLU A 128 3.30 1.71 -4.45
N GLN A 129 2.27 1.46 -5.23
CA GLN A 129 1.67 2.46 -6.09
C GLN A 129 0.17 2.29 -6.16
N PHE A 130 -0.50 3.39 -6.47
CA PHE A 130 -1.90 3.45 -6.85
C PHE A 130 -2.13 4.77 -7.59
N PHE A 131 -3.15 4.81 -8.43
CA PHE A 131 -3.58 6.03 -9.09
C PHE A 131 -4.71 6.69 -8.31
N VAL A 132 -4.64 8.01 -8.16
CA VAL A 132 -5.67 8.85 -7.54
C VAL A 132 -6.42 9.59 -8.64
N GLY A 133 -7.70 9.28 -8.81
CA GLY A 133 -8.59 9.77 -9.86
C GLY A 133 -9.41 8.63 -10.47
N SER A 134 -10.19 8.94 -11.51
CA SER A 134 -11.00 7.91 -12.18
C SER A 134 -10.16 7.01 -13.09
N LEU A 135 -10.66 5.81 -13.38
CA LEU A 135 -10.02 4.87 -14.31
C LEU A 135 -9.75 5.48 -15.70
N GLU A 136 -10.67 6.29 -16.22
CA GLU A 136 -10.52 6.99 -17.50
C GLU A 136 -9.36 7.99 -17.46
N ARG A 137 -9.19 8.70 -16.33
CA ARG A 137 -8.08 9.64 -16.15
C ARG A 137 -6.76 8.87 -16.12
N MET A 138 -6.70 7.72 -15.44
CA MET A 138 -5.49 6.90 -15.30
C MET A 138 -4.82 6.59 -16.64
N GLU A 139 -5.59 6.30 -17.70
CA GLU A 139 -5.05 5.99 -19.04
C GLU A 139 -4.22 7.13 -19.65
N HIS A 140 -4.41 8.36 -19.17
CA HIS A 140 -3.71 9.56 -19.63
C HIS A 140 -2.44 9.86 -18.82
N TYR A 141 -2.20 9.17 -17.70
CA TYR A 141 -1.04 9.37 -16.85
C TYR A 141 -0.04 8.21 -17.01
N PRO A 142 1.21 8.48 -17.46
CA PRO A 142 2.21 7.43 -17.55
C PRO A 142 2.54 6.91 -16.16
N ASN A 143 2.49 5.58 -16.00
CA ASN A 143 2.82 4.93 -14.73
C ASN A 143 4.32 5.09 -14.42
N PRO A 144 4.69 5.80 -13.33
CA PRO A 144 6.07 6.15 -13.03
C PRO A 144 6.93 4.93 -12.66
N ALA A 145 6.34 3.82 -12.23
CA ALA A 145 7.07 2.60 -11.96
C ALA A 145 7.48 1.83 -13.23
N LEU A 146 6.81 2.09 -14.36
CA LEU A 146 7.11 1.50 -15.65
C LEU A 146 8.04 2.38 -16.51
N ALA A 147 8.34 3.60 -16.06
CA ALA A 147 9.19 4.53 -16.80
C ALA A 147 10.63 3.98 -16.92
N PRO A 148 11.22 3.98 -18.13
CA PRO A 148 12.61 3.58 -18.30
C PRO A 148 13.56 4.56 -17.60
N SER A 149 14.71 4.02 -17.17
CA SER A 149 15.84 4.75 -16.58
C SER A 149 16.45 5.82 -17.48
#